data_AF-A0A7X5ZFK2-F1
#
_entry.id   AF-A0A7X5ZFK2-F1
#
_cell.length_a   1.000
_cell.length_b   1.000
_cell.length_c   1.000
_cell.angle_alpha   90.00
_cell.angle_beta   90.00
_cell.angle_gamma   90.00
#
_symmetry.space_group_name_H-M   'P 1'
#
loop_
_entity.id
_entity.type
_entity.pdbx_description
1 polymer ?
#
loop_
_entity_poly.entity_id
_entity_poly.type
_entity_poly.pdbx_seq_one_letter_code
_entity_poly.pdbx_strand_id
1 'polypeptide(L)'
;MVPTTRSEASENVSGFALEVLDELRIRMMESRLALQALAGEAELNFDELDEDLQAVQDAAREAFEAASLVHQGAPLDSPWADGPSRPRAIFARHNAAVRQGAHRVDPLMTMACDLERALWQLRMGDDAEAAARRPRCAGTVRTTGEKCVSAVIHLGGGLVGTQCYSHATPAERNQYKVNHEVLNAQRSTALGALLNRRRDAGVIVMEHWLQYREARRQRLGNGFLPL
;
A
#
# COMPACT_ATOMS: atom_id res chain seq x y z
N MET A 1 -53.12 12.54 -8.06
CA MET A 1 -51.65 12.52 -8.23
C MET A 1 -51.07 11.75 -7.05
N VAL A 2 -50.63 10.52 -7.28
CA VAL A 2 -49.94 9.70 -6.28
C VAL A 2 -48.45 10.03 -6.41
N PRO A 3 -47.73 10.39 -5.33
CA PRO A 3 -46.29 10.54 -5.41
C PRO A 3 -45.70 9.14 -5.51
N THR A 4 -45.19 8.81 -6.69
CA THR A 4 -44.37 7.63 -6.90
C THR A 4 -43.11 7.80 -6.06
N THR A 5 -43.03 7.08 -4.94
CA THR A 5 -41.80 6.91 -4.17
C THR A 5 -40.77 6.30 -5.11
N ARG A 6 -39.86 7.14 -5.62
CA ARG A 6 -38.67 6.72 -6.35
C ARG A 6 -37.85 5.90 -5.35
N SER A 7 -37.92 4.57 -5.49
CA SER A 7 -37.09 3.63 -4.75
C SER A 7 -35.66 4.15 -4.77
N GLU A 8 -35.13 4.57 -3.62
CA GLU A 8 -33.71 4.85 -3.46
C GLU A 8 -33.00 3.55 -3.84
N ALA A 9 -32.49 3.47 -5.07
CA ALA A 9 -31.71 2.32 -5.50
C ALA A 9 -30.44 2.36 -4.67
N SER A 10 -30.44 1.61 -3.57
CA SER A 10 -29.25 1.39 -2.76
C SER A 10 -28.16 0.89 -3.70
N GLU A 11 -27.04 1.60 -3.76
CA GLU A 11 -25.87 1.14 -4.50
C GLU A 11 -25.54 -0.28 -4.01
N ASN A 12 -25.37 -1.21 -4.95
CA ASN A 12 -25.11 -2.62 -4.67
C ASN A 12 -23.94 -3.10 -5.53
N VAL A 13 -23.09 -3.91 -4.93
CA VAL A 13 -21.96 -4.59 -5.57
C VAL A 13 -22.14 -6.08 -5.31
N SER A 14 -22.15 -6.88 -6.39
CA SER A 14 -22.24 -8.33 -6.26
C SER A 14 -20.93 -8.95 -5.77
N GLY A 15 -21.00 -10.14 -5.16
CA GLY A 15 -19.79 -10.89 -4.77
C GLY A 15 -18.89 -11.19 -5.97
N PHE A 16 -19.48 -11.54 -7.13
CA PHE A 16 -18.75 -11.73 -8.38
C PHE A 16 -17.96 -10.47 -8.81
N ALA A 17 -18.57 -9.29 -8.68
CA ALA A 17 -17.87 -8.05 -9.01
C ALA A 17 -16.66 -7.81 -8.09
N LEU A 18 -16.76 -8.17 -6.80
CA LEU A 18 -15.62 -8.11 -5.89
C LEU A 18 -14.51 -9.08 -6.27
N GLU A 19 -14.85 -10.33 -6.60
CA GLU A 19 -13.87 -11.34 -7.02
C GLU A 19 -13.12 -10.89 -8.27
N VAL A 20 -13.83 -10.35 -9.27
CA VAL A 20 -13.22 -9.82 -10.50
C VAL A 20 -12.33 -8.61 -10.21
N LEU A 21 -12.74 -7.71 -9.31
CA LEU A 21 -11.92 -6.55 -8.91
C LEU A 21 -10.66 -6.98 -8.13
N ASP A 22 -10.77 -7.99 -7.25
CA ASP A 22 -9.62 -8.52 -6.51
C ASP A 22 -8.63 -9.22 -7.46
N GLU A 23 -9.12 -10.01 -8.41
CA GLU A 23 -8.30 -10.62 -9.46
C GLU A 23 -7.64 -9.55 -10.35
N LEU A 24 -8.37 -8.48 -10.72
CA LEU A 24 -7.82 -7.37 -11.48
C LEU A 24 -6.63 -6.72 -10.76
N ARG A 25 -6.70 -6.55 -9.43
CA ARG A 25 -5.58 -6.05 -8.63
C ARG A 25 -4.36 -6.97 -8.74
N ILE A 26 -4.57 -8.29 -8.66
CA ILE A 26 -3.50 -9.27 -8.85
C ILE A 26 -2.88 -9.12 -10.24
N ARG A 27 -3.68 -8.97 -11.30
CA ARG A 27 -3.17 -8.78 -12.67
C ARG A 27 -2.37 -7.49 -12.84
N MET A 28 -2.75 -6.40 -12.16
CA MET A 28 -1.95 -5.16 -12.19
C MET A 28 -0.60 -5.34 -11.48
N MET A 29 -0.60 -6.03 -10.34
CA MET A 29 0.63 -6.39 -9.62
C MET A 29 1.54 -7.28 -10.49
N GLU A 30 1.00 -8.33 -11.10
CA GLU A 30 1.72 -9.21 -12.02
C GLU A 30 2.34 -8.44 -13.20
N SER A 31 1.60 -7.49 -13.77
CA SER A 31 2.07 -6.67 -14.90
C SER A 31 3.31 -5.85 -14.54
N ARG A 32 3.34 -5.29 -13.33
CA ARG A 32 4.50 -4.54 -12.85
C ARG A 32 5.67 -5.45 -12.52
N LEU A 33 5.43 -6.60 -11.91
CA LEU A 33 6.48 -7.59 -11.64
C LEU A 33 7.14 -8.06 -12.94
N ALA A 34 6.34 -8.37 -13.96
CA ALA A 34 6.83 -8.76 -15.28
C ALA A 34 7.68 -7.64 -15.90
N LEU A 35 7.23 -6.39 -15.82
CA LEU A 35 7.98 -5.24 -16.34
C LEU A 35 9.35 -5.07 -15.64
N GLN A 36 9.39 -5.21 -14.32
CA GLN A 36 10.62 -5.08 -13.53
C GLN A 36 11.61 -6.21 -13.81
N ALA A 37 11.11 -7.43 -14.06
CA ALA A 37 11.96 -8.54 -14.47
C ALA A 37 12.47 -8.36 -15.91
N LEU A 38 11.62 -7.87 -16.82
CA LEU A 38 11.96 -7.61 -18.23
C LEU A 38 13.09 -6.58 -18.40
N ALA A 39 13.23 -5.63 -17.47
CA ALA A 39 14.33 -4.66 -17.49
C ALA A 39 15.74 -5.31 -17.45
N GLY A 40 15.85 -6.59 -17.05
CA GLY A 40 17.09 -7.36 -17.15
C GLY A 40 17.33 -8.02 -18.52
N GLU A 41 16.29 -8.13 -19.35
CA GLU A 41 16.28 -8.85 -20.63
C GLU A 41 16.23 -7.91 -21.84
N ALA A 42 15.93 -6.62 -21.62
CA ALA A 42 15.83 -5.61 -22.67
C ALA A 42 16.60 -4.34 -22.28
N GLU A 43 17.37 -3.79 -23.23
CA GLU A 43 18.05 -2.49 -23.09
C GLU A 43 17.07 -1.32 -23.32
N LEU A 44 15.98 -1.30 -22.56
CA LEU A 44 14.95 -0.26 -22.62
C LEU A 44 14.70 0.33 -21.23
N ASN A 45 14.43 1.63 -21.19
CA ASN A 45 13.92 2.26 -19.98
C ASN A 45 12.40 2.05 -19.91
N PHE A 46 11.94 1.44 -18.82
CA PHE A 46 10.54 1.16 -18.54
C PHE A 46 9.94 2.02 -17.41
N ASP A 47 10.65 3.03 -16.91
CA ASP A 47 10.25 3.84 -15.76
C ASP A 47 8.86 4.47 -15.94
N GLU A 48 8.61 5.13 -17.07
CA GLU A 48 7.31 5.76 -17.38
C GLU A 48 6.17 4.72 -17.41
N LEU A 49 6.43 3.54 -17.95
CA LEU A 49 5.43 2.47 -17.99
C LEU A 49 5.20 1.84 -16.60
N ASP A 50 6.22 1.74 -15.74
CA ASP A 50 6.01 1.28 -14.34
C ASP A 50 5.21 2.30 -13.53
N GLU A 51 5.44 3.60 -13.74
CA GLU A 51 4.67 4.68 -13.13
C GLU A 51 3.20 4.63 -13.54
N ASP A 52 2.91 4.46 -14.83
CA ASP A 52 1.56 4.30 -15.34
C ASP A 52 0.88 3.06 -14.74
N LEU A 53 1.57 1.92 -14.71
CA LEU A 53 1.03 0.70 -14.13
C LEU A 53 0.82 0.81 -12.62
N GLN A 54 1.67 1.55 -11.90
CA GLN A 54 1.46 1.85 -10.48
C GLN A 54 0.17 2.64 -10.28
N ALA A 55 -0.07 3.67 -11.11
CA ALA A 55 -1.29 4.46 -11.03
C ALA A 55 -2.54 3.61 -11.29
N VAL A 56 -2.48 2.67 -12.26
CA VAL A 56 -3.58 1.73 -12.52
C VAL A 56 -3.76 0.73 -11.38
N GLN A 57 -2.68 0.21 -10.79
CA GLN A 57 -2.75 -0.66 -9.61
C GLN A 57 -3.43 0.05 -8.44
N ASP A 58 -3.06 1.30 -8.16
CA ASP A 58 -3.66 2.09 -7.08
C ASP A 58 -5.15 2.36 -7.35
N ALA A 59 -5.52 2.65 -8.60
CA ALA A 59 -6.91 2.81 -8.99
C ALA A 59 -7.72 1.50 -8.86
N ALA A 60 -7.15 0.35 -9.21
CA ALA A 60 -7.78 -0.96 -9.04
C ALA A 60 -7.98 -1.31 -7.55
N ARG A 61 -6.99 -0.99 -6.70
CA ARG A 61 -7.12 -1.12 -5.23
C ARG A 61 -8.24 -0.24 -4.71
N GLU A 62 -8.26 1.04 -5.11
CA GLU A 62 -9.29 2.00 -4.70
C GLU A 62 -10.70 1.52 -5.12
N ALA A 63 -10.84 0.98 -6.34
CA ALA A 63 -12.10 0.45 -6.84
C ALA A 63 -12.56 -0.78 -6.05
N PHE A 64 -11.68 -1.74 -5.77
CA PHE A 64 -11.98 -2.91 -4.96
C PHE A 64 -12.41 -2.51 -3.55
N GLU A 65 -11.65 -1.64 -2.88
CA GLU A 65 -11.94 -1.23 -1.50
C GLU A 65 -13.29 -0.49 -1.40
N ALA A 66 -13.57 0.43 -2.32
CA ALA A 66 -14.86 1.11 -2.38
C ALA A 66 -16.01 0.13 -2.65
N ALA A 67 -15.83 -0.78 -3.61
CA ALA A 67 -16.81 -1.80 -3.94
C ALA A 67 -17.07 -2.72 -2.74
N SER A 68 -16.03 -3.04 -1.97
CA SER A 68 -16.10 -3.85 -0.77
C SER A 68 -16.89 -3.16 0.35
N LEU A 69 -16.74 -1.85 0.54
CA LEU A 69 -17.57 -1.09 1.48
C LEU A 69 -19.05 -1.16 1.09
N VAL A 70 -19.36 -0.96 -0.20
CA VAL A 70 -20.75 -1.05 -0.70
C VAL A 70 -21.31 -2.46 -0.51
N HIS A 71 -20.54 -3.49 -0.87
CA HIS A 71 -20.95 -4.90 -0.72
C HIS A 71 -21.24 -5.28 0.73
N GLN A 72 -20.45 -4.75 1.68
CA GLN A 72 -20.64 -4.97 3.12
C GLN A 72 -21.83 -4.17 3.70
N GLY A 73 -22.53 -3.37 2.89
CA GLY A 73 -23.61 -2.51 3.36
C GLY A 73 -23.12 -1.39 4.28
N ALA A 74 -21.91 -0.88 4.06
CA ALA A 74 -21.35 0.20 4.86
C ALA A 74 -22.27 1.43 4.83
N PRO A 75 -22.46 2.14 5.95
CA PRO A 75 -23.25 3.36 5.96
C PRO A 75 -22.65 4.42 5.04
N LEU A 76 -23.46 4.97 4.13
CA LEU A 76 -23.07 6.03 3.21
C LEU A 76 -24.03 7.22 3.36
N ASP A 77 -23.47 8.43 3.38
CA ASP A 77 -24.25 9.66 3.24
C ASP A 77 -24.95 9.73 1.86
N SER A 78 -25.89 10.65 1.67
CA SER A 78 -26.64 10.79 0.42
C SER A 78 -25.71 10.95 -0.81
N PRO A 79 -26.05 10.34 -1.96
CA PRO A 79 -25.30 10.53 -3.19
C PRO A 79 -25.25 12.01 -3.60
N TRP A 80 -24.12 12.44 -4.16
CA TRP A 80 -23.96 13.81 -4.64
C TRP A 80 -24.50 14.03 -6.07
N ALA A 81 -24.80 12.96 -6.80
CA ALA A 81 -25.30 13.00 -8.18
C ALA A 81 -26.22 11.80 -8.48
N ASP A 82 -27.01 11.90 -9.56
CA ASP A 82 -27.98 10.90 -10.02
C ASP A 82 -27.36 9.64 -10.68
N GLY A 83 -26.06 9.39 -10.53
CA GLY A 83 -25.35 8.27 -11.18
C GLY A 83 -24.45 7.47 -10.21
N PRO A 84 -23.84 6.37 -10.68
CA PRO A 84 -22.94 5.56 -9.85
C PRO A 84 -21.80 6.40 -9.28
N SER A 85 -21.57 6.28 -7.98
CA SER A 85 -20.47 6.96 -7.32
C SER A 85 -19.13 6.45 -7.82
N ARG A 86 -18.19 7.36 -8.06
CA ARG A 86 -16.77 7.00 -8.22
C ARG A 86 -16.21 6.42 -6.91
N PRO A 87 -15.18 5.57 -6.93
CA PRO A 87 -14.58 5.01 -5.71
C PRO A 87 -14.25 6.06 -4.64
N ARG A 88 -13.55 7.17 -4.98
CA ARG A 88 -13.33 8.30 -4.04
C ARG A 88 -14.60 8.86 -3.39
N ALA A 89 -15.70 8.91 -4.13
CA ALA A 89 -16.95 9.45 -3.61
C ALA A 89 -17.58 8.48 -2.58
N ILE A 90 -17.44 7.17 -2.77
CA ILE A 90 -17.86 6.16 -1.77
C ILE A 90 -17.11 6.39 -0.45
N PHE A 91 -15.79 6.53 -0.48
CA PHE A 91 -15.01 6.81 0.73
C PHE A 91 -15.41 8.12 1.40
N ALA A 92 -15.59 9.19 0.63
CA ALA A 92 -15.99 10.48 1.18
C ALA A 92 -17.36 10.42 1.87
N ARG A 93 -18.32 9.71 1.27
CA ARG A 93 -19.67 9.51 1.82
C ARG A 93 -19.68 8.59 3.03
N HIS A 94 -18.86 7.53 3.04
CA HIS A 94 -18.68 6.69 4.22
C HIS A 94 -18.08 7.50 5.38
N ASN A 95 -17.00 8.24 5.13
CA ASN A 95 -16.36 9.09 6.14
C ASN A 95 -17.29 10.19 6.66
N ALA A 96 -18.16 10.75 5.81
CA ALA A 96 -19.18 11.70 6.23
C ALA A 96 -20.20 11.04 7.18
N ALA A 97 -20.73 9.87 6.83
CA ALA A 97 -21.64 9.11 7.68
C ALA A 97 -21.00 8.74 9.04
N VAL A 98 -19.73 8.29 9.04
CA VAL A 98 -18.99 7.97 10.28
C VAL A 98 -18.84 9.21 11.17
N ARG A 99 -18.54 10.38 10.61
CA ARG A 99 -18.48 11.63 11.37
C ARG A 99 -19.83 12.05 11.97
N GLN A 100 -20.94 11.61 11.37
CA GLN A 100 -22.29 11.83 11.87
C GLN A 100 -22.73 10.76 12.89
N GLY A 101 -21.85 9.82 13.26
CA GLY A 101 -22.09 8.80 14.28
C GLY A 101 -22.40 7.40 13.74
N ALA A 102 -22.33 7.18 12.41
CA ALA A 102 -22.45 5.84 11.86
C ALA A 102 -21.24 4.96 12.26
N HIS A 103 -21.44 3.65 12.30
CA HIS A 103 -20.34 2.71 12.55
C HIS A 103 -19.37 2.73 11.37
N ARG A 104 -18.07 2.70 11.67
CA ARG A 104 -17.02 2.58 10.67
C ARG A 104 -16.93 1.14 10.18
N VAL A 105 -16.83 0.98 8.87
CA VAL A 105 -16.59 -0.29 8.20
C VAL A 105 -15.27 -0.18 7.46
N ASP A 106 -14.38 -1.14 7.66
CA ASP A 106 -13.14 -1.21 6.90
C ASP A 106 -13.34 -2.07 5.64
N PRO A 107 -12.63 -1.79 4.53
CA PRO A 107 -12.66 -2.65 3.35
C PRO A 107 -12.22 -4.09 3.69
N LEU A 108 -12.76 -5.07 2.96
CA LEU A 108 -12.39 -6.48 3.12
C LEU A 108 -10.90 -6.69 2.85
N MET A 109 -10.30 -7.51 3.69
CA MET A 109 -8.92 -7.97 3.50
C MET A 109 -8.90 -9.24 2.64
N THR A 110 -8.12 -9.21 1.57
CA THR A 110 -7.96 -10.33 0.63
C THR A 110 -6.51 -10.77 0.53
N MET A 111 -6.30 -11.91 -0.12
CA MET A 111 -4.97 -12.38 -0.49
C MET A 111 -4.19 -11.33 -1.30
N ALA A 112 -4.86 -10.57 -2.17
CA ALA A 112 -4.21 -9.50 -2.93
C ALA A 112 -3.60 -8.42 -2.01
N CYS A 113 -4.26 -8.09 -0.89
CA CYS A 113 -3.73 -7.14 0.10
C CYS A 113 -2.45 -7.67 0.78
N ASP A 114 -2.43 -8.96 1.12
CA ASP A 114 -1.27 -9.58 1.75
C ASP A 114 -0.10 -9.72 0.77
N LEU A 115 -0.40 -10.07 -0.48
CA LEU A 115 0.58 -10.14 -1.56
C LEU A 115 1.19 -8.76 -1.84
N GLU A 116 0.36 -7.72 -1.96
CA GLU A 116 0.80 -6.33 -2.16
C GLU A 116 1.73 -5.89 -1.02
N ARG A 117 1.36 -6.18 0.23
CA ARG A 117 2.21 -5.90 1.40
C ARG A 117 3.54 -6.65 1.33
N ALA A 118 3.52 -7.93 0.98
CA ALA A 118 4.72 -8.78 0.97
C ALA A 118 5.73 -8.40 -0.12
N LEU A 119 5.26 -7.80 -1.21
CA LEU A 119 6.06 -7.47 -2.39
C LEU A 119 6.49 -5.99 -2.43
N TRP A 120 5.70 -5.05 -1.90
CA TRP A 120 6.00 -3.62 -2.00
C TRP A 120 6.30 -2.91 -0.67
N GLN A 121 6.02 -3.52 0.48
CA GLN A 121 6.32 -2.89 1.77
C GLN A 121 7.62 -3.42 2.38
N LEU A 122 8.55 -2.49 2.65
CA LEU A 122 9.74 -2.80 3.42
C LEU A 122 9.35 -3.00 4.89
N ARG A 123 9.31 -4.25 5.34
CA ARG A 123 9.07 -4.58 6.75
C ARG A 123 10.37 -4.40 7.52
N MET A 124 10.59 -3.20 8.03
CA MET A 124 11.53 -2.97 9.12
C MET A 124 10.82 -3.37 10.43
N GLY A 125 11.57 -3.76 11.46
CA GLY A 125 10.99 -4.00 12.79
C GLY A 125 10.30 -2.75 13.36
N ASP A 126 9.74 -2.84 14.57
CA ASP A 126 8.91 -1.81 15.25
C ASP A 126 9.62 -0.46 15.59
N ASP A 127 10.54 -0.01 14.73
CA ASP A 127 11.30 1.23 14.85
C ASP A 127 10.38 2.47 14.86
N ALA A 128 9.22 2.42 14.18
CA ALA A 128 8.27 3.51 14.14
C ALA A 128 7.53 3.69 15.48
N GLU A 129 7.15 2.60 16.14
CA GLU A 129 6.50 2.64 17.46
C GLU A 129 7.52 3.01 18.55
N ALA A 130 8.75 2.48 18.46
CA ALA A 130 9.86 2.88 19.30
C ALA A 130 10.20 4.38 19.14
N ALA A 131 10.12 4.91 17.91
CA ALA A 131 10.37 6.33 17.64
C ALA A 131 9.32 7.26 18.25
N ALA A 132 8.04 6.84 18.27
CA ALA A 132 6.91 7.62 18.76
C ALA A 132 6.86 7.73 20.30
N ARG A 133 7.44 6.76 21.03
CA ARG A 133 7.46 6.74 22.50
C ARG A 133 8.69 7.41 23.14
N ARG A 134 9.51 8.11 22.35
CA ARG A 134 10.76 8.68 22.86
C ARG A 134 10.52 9.87 23.80
N PRO A 135 11.19 9.89 24.98
CA PRO A 135 11.11 11.03 25.88
C PRO A 135 11.74 12.29 25.24
N ARG A 136 11.38 13.45 25.78
CA ARG A 136 11.94 14.74 25.34
C ARG A 136 13.33 14.95 25.92
N CYS A 137 14.14 15.72 25.20
CA CYS A 137 15.47 16.11 25.62
C CYS A 137 15.43 16.92 26.93
N ALA A 138 16.32 16.58 27.87
CA ALA A 138 16.48 17.31 29.12
C ALA A 138 17.26 18.65 28.99
N GLY A 139 17.79 18.97 27.81
CA GLY A 139 18.59 20.16 27.57
C GLY A 139 17.77 21.46 27.43
N THR A 140 18.45 22.59 27.51
CA THR A 140 17.89 23.92 27.24
C THR A 140 18.50 24.52 25.99
N VAL A 141 17.69 25.22 25.20
CA VAL A 141 18.12 25.88 23.97
C VAL A 141 18.95 27.10 24.35
N ARG A 142 20.23 27.11 23.96
CA ARG A 142 21.19 28.15 24.39
C ARG A 142 20.78 29.59 24.00
N THR A 143 20.06 29.75 22.90
CA THR A 143 19.65 31.07 22.38
C THR A 143 18.40 31.63 23.06
N THR A 144 17.44 30.78 23.45
CA THR A 144 16.16 31.21 24.04
C THR A 144 16.08 30.95 25.54
N GLY A 145 16.94 30.09 26.09
CA GLY A 145 16.87 29.61 27.47
C GLY A 145 15.74 28.61 27.73
N GLU A 146 14.89 28.33 26.74
CA GLU A 146 13.73 27.45 26.88
C GLU A 146 14.11 25.96 26.89
N LYS A 147 13.20 25.12 27.39
CA LYS A 147 13.39 23.65 27.35
C LYS A 147 13.40 23.15 25.91
N CYS A 148 14.33 22.25 25.60
CA CYS A 148 14.38 21.60 24.31
C CYS A 148 13.14 20.73 24.08
N VAL A 149 12.49 20.90 22.92
CA VAL A 149 11.29 20.13 22.56
C VAL A 149 11.60 18.88 21.75
N SER A 150 12.84 18.72 21.28
CA SER A 150 13.27 17.57 20.49
C SER A 150 13.27 16.28 21.31
N ALA A 151 13.00 15.16 20.66
CA ALA A 151 13.13 13.83 21.26
C ALA A 151 14.61 13.49 21.54
N VAL A 152 14.85 12.64 22.54
CA VAL A 152 16.18 12.07 22.79
C VAL A 152 16.62 11.17 21.64
N ILE A 153 17.94 11.02 21.47
CA ILE A 153 18.48 10.14 20.43
C ILE A 153 18.27 8.66 20.79
N HIS A 154 18.09 7.82 19.77
CA HIS A 154 18.03 6.37 19.93
C HIS A 154 19.44 5.78 19.75
N LEU A 155 19.89 5.01 20.73
CA LEU A 155 21.25 4.47 20.79
C LEU A 155 21.36 3.02 20.32
N GLY A 156 20.23 2.35 20.03
CA GLY A 156 20.17 0.95 19.62
C GLY A 156 19.74 0.01 20.74
N GLY A 157 19.22 -1.16 20.39
CA GLY A 157 18.82 -2.19 21.38
C GLY A 157 17.73 -1.75 22.37
N GLY A 158 16.86 -0.82 21.99
CA GLY A 158 15.86 -0.22 22.87
C GLY A 158 16.39 0.86 23.81
N LEU A 159 17.69 1.18 23.75
CA LEU A 159 18.31 2.23 24.54
C LEU A 159 18.08 3.59 23.90
N VAL A 160 17.82 4.58 24.75
CA VAL A 160 17.71 5.99 24.38
C VAL A 160 18.71 6.80 25.19
N GLY A 161 19.22 7.87 24.58
CA GLY A 161 20.10 8.82 25.25
C GLY A 161 19.34 9.68 26.25
N THR A 162 20.09 10.49 26.98
CA THR A 162 19.53 11.48 27.91
C THR A 162 19.09 12.76 27.20
N GLN A 163 19.63 13.00 26.00
CA GLN A 163 19.53 14.26 25.26
C GLN A 163 19.30 14.03 23.77
N CYS A 164 18.86 15.09 23.07
CA CYS A 164 18.79 15.10 21.61
C CYS A 164 20.19 15.22 21.00
N TYR A 165 20.32 15.00 19.69
CA TYR A 165 21.61 14.95 19.01
C TYR A 165 22.47 16.22 19.23
N SER A 166 21.82 17.38 19.25
CA SER A 166 22.49 18.68 19.44
C SER A 166 23.00 18.92 20.86
N HIS A 167 22.38 18.30 21.87
CA HIS A 167 22.79 18.46 23.27
C HIS A 167 23.65 17.30 23.77
N ALA A 168 23.49 16.11 23.17
CA ALA A 168 24.12 14.87 23.59
C ALA A 168 25.64 14.97 23.77
N THR A 169 26.17 14.10 24.63
CA THR A 169 27.62 13.97 24.81
C THR A 169 28.29 13.44 23.54
N PRO A 170 29.62 13.63 23.36
CA PRO A 170 30.35 13.02 22.26
C PRO A 170 30.20 11.49 22.20
N ALA A 171 30.14 10.82 23.35
CA ALA A 171 29.94 9.37 23.43
C ALA A 171 28.56 8.95 22.91
N GLU A 172 27.49 9.61 23.37
CA GLU A 172 26.12 9.39 22.90
C GLU A 172 25.99 9.65 21.39
N ARG A 173 26.63 10.72 20.87
CA ARG A 173 26.64 10.99 19.42
C ARG A 173 27.37 9.90 18.62
N ASN A 174 28.50 9.41 19.11
CA ASN A 174 29.24 8.34 18.44
C ASN A 174 28.42 7.05 18.41
N GLN A 175 27.80 6.69 19.53
CA GLN A 175 26.92 5.51 19.58
C GLN A 175 25.70 5.66 18.67
N TYR A 176 25.08 6.84 18.63
CA TYR A 176 24.02 7.14 17.66
C TYR A 176 24.47 6.96 16.21
N LYS A 177 25.66 7.48 15.84
CA LYS A 177 26.20 7.33 14.47
C LYS A 177 26.41 5.86 14.10
N VAL A 178 27.05 5.10 14.98
CA VAL A 178 27.27 3.66 14.77
C VAL A 178 25.94 2.93 14.61
N ASN A 179 24.97 3.18 15.49
CA ASN A 179 23.65 2.57 15.38
C ASN A 179 22.92 2.98 14.08
N HIS A 180 23.03 4.25 13.69
CA HIS A 180 22.43 4.76 12.46
C HIS A 180 23.06 4.14 11.21
N GLU A 181 24.39 3.93 11.20
CA GLU A 181 25.09 3.21 10.13
C GLU A 181 24.63 1.75 10.05
N VAL A 182 24.49 1.06 11.19
CA VAL A 182 23.97 -0.31 11.25
C VAL A 182 22.53 -0.39 10.71
N LEU A 183 21.64 0.51 11.15
CA LEU A 183 20.26 0.56 10.66
C LEU A 183 20.17 0.87 9.16
N ASN A 184 21.02 1.77 8.66
CA ASN A 184 21.08 2.07 7.24
C ASN A 184 21.58 0.87 6.43
N ALA A 185 22.61 0.16 6.91
CA ALA A 185 23.09 -1.07 6.28
C ALA A 185 21.99 -2.14 6.25
N GLN A 186 21.29 -2.36 7.37
CA GLN A 186 20.16 -3.28 7.45
C GLN A 186 19.03 -2.89 6.48
N ARG A 187 18.68 -1.60 6.40
CA ARG A 187 17.67 -1.10 5.48
C ARG A 187 18.09 -1.32 4.03
N SER A 188 19.35 -1.07 3.69
CA SER A 188 19.90 -1.30 2.35
C SER A 188 19.84 -2.79 1.98
N THR A 189 20.22 -3.68 2.89
CA THR A 189 20.12 -5.13 2.70
C THR A 189 18.67 -5.59 2.53
N ALA A 190 17.76 -5.10 3.38
CA ALA A 190 16.34 -5.44 3.31
C ALA A 190 15.70 -4.93 2.00
N LEU A 191 16.08 -3.74 1.54
CA LEU A 191 15.64 -3.20 0.25
C LEU A 191 16.15 -4.06 -0.91
N GLY A 192 17.44 -4.43 -0.89
CA GLY A 192 18.00 -5.34 -1.89
C GLY A 192 17.28 -6.68 -1.94
N ALA A 193 16.97 -7.27 -0.78
CA ALA A 193 16.20 -8.52 -0.69
C ALA A 193 14.77 -8.37 -1.23
N LEU A 194 14.11 -7.24 -0.96
CA LEU A 194 12.77 -6.95 -1.47
C LEU A 194 12.77 -6.82 -3.01
N LEU A 195 13.74 -6.11 -3.57
CA LEU A 195 13.90 -5.94 -5.01
C LEU A 195 14.17 -7.27 -5.70
N ASN A 196 15.04 -8.11 -5.13
CA ASN A 196 15.29 -9.46 -5.65
C ASN A 196 14.02 -10.31 -5.63
N ARG A 197 13.26 -10.30 -4.53
CA ARG A 197 11.98 -11.02 -4.46
C ARG A 197 10.99 -10.59 -5.54
N ARG A 198 10.88 -9.28 -5.81
CA ARG A 198 10.02 -8.75 -6.88
C ARG A 198 10.48 -9.22 -8.25
N ARG A 199 11.79 -9.20 -8.52
CA ARG A 199 12.36 -9.72 -9.76
C ARG A 199 12.07 -11.21 -9.93
N ASP A 200 12.33 -12.03 -8.90
CA ASP A 200 12.09 -13.47 -8.95
C ASP A 200 10.61 -13.79 -9.20
N ALA A 201 9.70 -13.08 -8.52
CA ALA A 201 8.27 -13.20 -8.75
C ALA A 201 7.88 -12.79 -10.19
N GLY A 202 8.51 -11.73 -10.72
CA GLY A 202 8.33 -11.31 -12.11
C GLY A 202 8.75 -12.35 -13.13
N VAL A 203 9.87 -13.04 -12.90
CA VAL A 203 10.31 -14.16 -13.75
C VAL A 203 9.25 -15.27 -13.78
N ILE A 204 8.76 -15.69 -12.61
CA ILE A 204 7.71 -16.72 -12.50
C ILE A 204 6.43 -16.30 -13.24
N VAL A 205 6.02 -15.04 -13.09
CA VAL A 205 4.85 -14.49 -13.78
C VAL A 205 5.04 -14.51 -15.30
N MET A 206 6.18 -14.06 -15.80
CA MET A 206 6.47 -14.06 -17.25
C MET A 206 6.49 -15.48 -17.82
N GLU A 207 7.14 -16.43 -17.14
CA GLU A 207 7.15 -17.83 -17.53
C GLU A 207 5.73 -18.40 -17.63
N HIS A 208 4.91 -18.16 -16.60
CA HIS A 208 3.51 -18.59 -16.58
C HIS A 208 2.70 -17.97 -17.74
N TRP A 209 2.88 -16.67 -18.01
CA TRP A 209 2.20 -16.00 -19.12
C TRP A 209 2.57 -16.58 -20.48
N LEU A 210 3.84 -16.90 -20.70
CA LEU A 210 4.32 -17.51 -21.95
C LEU A 210 3.80 -18.94 -22.11
N GLN A 211 3.81 -19.75 -21.04
CA GLN A 211 3.23 -21.09 -21.03
C GLN A 211 1.72 -21.05 -21.31
N TYR A 212 0.99 -20.16 -20.63
CA TYR A 212 -0.45 -19.98 -20.84
C TYR A 212 -0.76 -19.54 -22.27
N ARG A 213 0.03 -18.61 -22.83
CA ARG A 213 -0.10 -18.15 -24.22
C ARG A 213 0.09 -19.31 -25.19
N GLU A 214 1.09 -20.15 -24.97
CA GLU A 214 1.37 -21.31 -25.83
C GLU A 214 0.26 -22.37 -25.75
N ALA A 215 -0.19 -22.71 -24.53
CA ALA A 215 -1.34 -23.59 -24.33
C ALA A 215 -2.62 -23.04 -24.99
N ARG A 216 -2.82 -21.71 -24.96
CA ARG A 216 -3.94 -21.06 -25.66
C ARG A 216 -3.79 -21.19 -27.18
N ARG A 217 -2.59 -20.97 -27.75
CA ARG A 217 -2.34 -21.16 -29.18
C ARG A 217 -2.61 -22.59 -29.62
N GLN A 218 -2.17 -23.58 -28.84
CA GLN A 218 -2.40 -25.00 -29.15
C GLN A 218 -3.89 -25.35 -29.13
N ARG A 219 -4.66 -24.84 -28.16
CA ARG A 219 -6.12 -25.02 -28.12
C ARG A 219 -6.82 -24.41 -29.34
N LEU A 220 -6.45 -23.18 -29.69
CA LEU A 220 -7.02 -22.47 -30.84
C LEU A 220 -6.58 -23.09 -32.18
N GLY A 221 -5.34 -23.55 -32.29
CA GLY A 221 -4.79 -24.24 -33.47
C GLY A 221 -5.39 -25.64 -33.67
N ASN A 222 -5.79 -26.30 -32.58
CA ASN A 222 -6.50 -27.58 -32.61
C ASN A 222 -8.03 -27.45 -32.74
N GLY A 223 -8.55 -26.25 -33.07
CA GLY A 223 -9.97 -26.02 -33.34
C GLY A 223 -10.88 -25.95 -32.10
N PHE A 224 -10.32 -25.84 -30.89
CA PHE A 224 -11.10 -25.74 -29.66
C PHE A 224 -11.26 -24.27 -29.26
N LEU A 225 -12.44 -23.70 -29.53
CA LEU A 225 -12.89 -22.42 -28.97
C LEU A 225 -13.87 -22.68 -27.83
N PRO A 226 -13.48 -22.40 -26.57
CA PRO A 226 -14.41 -21.91 -25.59
C PRO A 226 -14.10 -20.44 -25.27
N LEU A 227 -15.15 -19.62 -25.35
CA LEU A 227 -15.21 -18.28 -24.77
C LEU A 227 -15.03 -18.35 -23.25
#